data_AF-A0A967LDG8-F1
#
_entry.id   AF-A0A967LDG8-F1
#
_cell.length_a   1.000
_cell.length_b   1.000
_cell.length_c   1.000
_cell.angle_alpha   90.00
_cell.angle_beta   90.00
_cell.angle_gamma   90.00
#
_symmetry.space_group_name_H-M   'P 1'
#
loop_
_entity.id
_entity.type
_entity.pdbx_description
1 polymer ?
#
loop_
_entity_poly.entity_id
_entity_poly.type
_entity_poly.pdbx_seq_one_letter_code
_entity_poly.pdbx_strand_id
1 'polypeptide(L)'
;SGTAASMRNRHDFRKPAGGKTGTTDNYHDAWFAGYSSSLSCAVWIGLDQPRPIMSRGYGSVLALPVWVDVMKTADRLRRYNFRDLSPPAELQECRLCRYSTKRATPGCERAKAAYNDRVPRDLAPAPDEFCSNHPLRALPTDAPAPPGAGPVPTSRQPPRAVPLD
;
A
#
# COMPACT_ATOMS: atom_id res chain seq x y z
N SER A 1 3.41 1.35 12.97
CA SER A 1 4.79 1.77 13.29
C SER A 1 5.19 2.90 12.37
N GLY A 2 6.15 3.73 12.74
CA GLY A 2 6.57 4.91 11.96
C GLY A 2 6.97 6.06 12.87
N THR A 3 7.87 6.92 12.41
CA THR A 3 8.39 8.07 13.18
C THR A 3 7.29 9.05 13.59
N ALA A 4 6.28 9.25 12.74
CA ALA A 4 5.10 10.05 13.05
C ALA A 4 4.23 9.47 14.20
N ALA A 5 4.35 8.17 14.51
CA ALA A 5 3.59 7.55 15.59
C ALA A 5 3.96 8.11 16.98
N SER A 6 5.11 8.78 17.10
CA SER A 6 5.51 9.53 18.30
C SER A 6 4.47 10.57 18.72
N MET A 7 3.68 11.11 17.77
CA MET A 7 2.54 11.99 18.03
C MET A 7 1.59 11.40 19.09
N ARG A 8 1.23 10.13 18.94
CA ARG A 8 0.35 9.41 19.87
C ARG A 8 1.11 8.84 21.06
N ASN A 9 2.28 8.24 20.80
CA ASN A 9 2.99 7.43 21.79
C ASN A 9 3.84 8.24 22.78
N ARG A 10 4.27 9.46 22.42
CA ARG A 10 5.16 10.30 23.25
C ARG A 10 4.56 11.67 23.58
N HIS A 11 3.71 12.20 22.71
CA HIS A 11 3.13 13.54 22.89
C HIS A 11 1.63 13.54 23.22
N ASP A 12 1.02 12.36 23.36
CA ASP A 12 -0.38 12.16 23.73
C ASP A 12 -1.40 12.98 22.90
N PHE A 13 -1.12 13.17 21.61
CA PHE A 13 -2.11 13.76 20.70
C PHE A 13 -3.00 12.65 20.14
N ARG A 14 -4.17 12.46 20.75
CA ARG A 14 -5.09 11.34 20.46
C ARG A 14 -6.17 11.63 19.42
N LYS A 15 -6.34 12.89 19.02
CA LYS A 15 -7.36 13.30 18.04
C LYS A 15 -7.15 12.63 16.67
N PRO A 16 -8.19 12.52 15.83
CA PRO A 16 -8.04 12.01 14.47
C PRO A 16 -7.12 12.93 13.66
N ALA A 17 -5.99 12.38 13.24
CA ALA A 17 -4.98 13.08 12.46
C ALA A 17 -4.02 12.09 11.79
N GLY A 18 -3.52 12.51 10.63
CA GLY A 18 -2.44 11.85 9.91
C GLY A 18 -1.26 12.80 9.74
N GLY A 19 -0.07 12.26 9.51
CA GLY A 19 1.10 13.08 9.26
C GLY A 19 2.34 12.29 8.90
N LYS A 20 3.34 12.99 8.38
CA LYS A 20 4.58 12.43 7.87
C LYS A 20 5.76 13.30 8.31
N THR A 21 6.79 12.63 8.83
CA THR A 21 8.08 13.26 9.09
C THR A 21 8.90 13.30 7.80
N GLY A 22 9.72 14.33 7.66
CA GLY A 22 10.86 14.32 6.77
C GLY A 22 12.08 14.97 7.40
N THR A 23 13.23 14.64 6.85
CA THR A 23 14.54 15.07 7.32
C THR A 23 15.46 15.04 6.11
N THR A 24 16.13 16.15 5.81
CA THR A 24 17.15 16.18 4.75
C THR A 24 18.44 15.52 5.22
N ASP A 25 19.32 15.25 4.26
CA ASP A 25 20.64 14.69 4.52
C ASP A 25 21.41 15.53 5.54
N ASN A 26 22.23 14.85 6.35
CA ASN A 26 23.05 15.48 7.38
C ASN A 26 22.28 16.36 8.39
N TYR A 27 20.96 16.18 8.54
CA TYR A 27 20.11 16.89 9.49
C TYR A 27 20.08 18.41 9.30
N HIS A 28 20.09 18.88 8.05
CA HIS A 28 20.00 20.32 7.73
C HIS A 28 18.60 20.86 7.96
N ASP A 29 17.58 20.04 7.65
CA ASP A 29 16.18 20.39 7.77
C ASP A 29 15.42 19.25 8.44
N ALA A 30 14.50 19.63 9.31
CA ALA A 30 13.56 18.74 9.95
C ALA A 30 12.15 19.29 9.71
N TRP A 31 11.26 18.46 9.16
CA TRP A 31 9.86 18.88 9.01
C TRP A 31 8.88 17.80 9.44
N PHE A 32 7.70 18.29 9.78
CA PHE A 32 6.52 17.48 9.99
C PHE A 32 5.34 18.15 9.30
N ALA A 33 4.72 17.44 8.36
CA ALA A 33 3.48 17.86 7.74
C ALA A 33 2.36 16.92 8.20
N GLY A 34 1.27 17.49 8.68
CA GLY A 34 0.14 16.73 9.20
C GLY A 34 -1.18 17.46 9.02
N TYR A 35 -2.26 16.71 9.21
CA TYR A 35 -3.61 17.20 9.01
C TYR A 35 -4.60 16.52 9.95
N SER A 36 -5.70 17.21 10.21
CA SER A 36 -6.95 16.67 10.75
C SER A 36 -8.08 16.89 9.73
N SER A 37 -9.33 16.57 10.09
CA SER A 37 -10.49 16.82 9.23
C SER A 37 -10.78 18.31 8.94
N SER A 38 -10.14 19.23 9.66
CA SER A 38 -10.45 20.67 9.58
C SER A 38 -9.24 21.58 9.59
N LEU A 39 -8.02 21.04 9.70
CA LEU A 39 -6.80 21.84 9.78
C LEU A 39 -5.62 21.06 9.22
N SER A 40 -4.90 21.67 8.28
CA SER A 40 -3.60 21.21 7.80
C SER A 40 -2.52 22.13 8.34
N CYS A 41 -1.41 21.56 8.81
CA CYS A 41 -0.28 22.31 9.35
C CYS A 41 1.03 21.63 8.95
N ALA A 42 2.01 22.44 8.55
CA ALA A 42 3.37 22.00 8.34
C ALA A 42 4.30 22.83 9.22
N VAL A 43 5.22 22.15 9.89
CA VAL A 43 6.30 22.78 10.66
C VAL A 43 7.61 22.38 10.01
N TRP A 44 8.43 23.38 9.69
CA TRP A 44 9.80 23.21 9.25
C TRP A 44 10.73 23.86 10.29
N ILE A 45 11.85 23.21 10.55
CA ILE A 45 12.94 23.71 11.39
C ILE A 45 14.23 23.49 10.60
N GLY A 46 14.96 24.57 10.43
CA GLY A 46 16.27 24.61 9.80
C GLY A 46 16.97 25.91 10.17
N LEU A 47 18.15 26.12 9.58
CA LEU A 47 18.95 27.33 9.78
C LEU A 47 19.01 28.08 8.46
N ASP A 48 19.00 29.42 8.52
CA ASP A 48 19.02 30.27 7.32
C ASP A 48 20.23 29.98 6.42
N GLN A 49 21.36 29.67 7.04
CA GLN A 49 22.55 29.15 6.36
C GLN A 49 22.61 27.63 6.54
N PRO A 50 22.60 26.83 5.45
CA PRO A 50 22.57 25.39 5.54
C PRO A 50 23.76 24.84 6.33
N ARG A 51 23.45 24.27 7.50
CA ARG A 51 24.38 23.52 8.33
C ARG A 51 23.59 22.52 9.17
N PRO A 52 24.21 21.43 9.65
CA PRO A 52 23.53 20.48 10.53
C PRO A 52 22.94 21.19 11.75
N ILE A 53 21.64 20.99 12.00
CA ILE A 53 20.95 21.59 13.17
C ILE A 53 21.54 21.00 14.45
N MET A 54 21.54 19.67 14.53
CA MET A 54 22.14 18.88 15.60
C MET A 54 22.26 17.41 15.18
N SER A 55 23.09 16.65 15.88
CA SER A 55 23.12 15.19 15.70
C SER A 55 21.73 14.59 15.98
N ARG A 56 21.25 13.72 15.08
CA ARG A 56 19.91 13.09 15.15
C ARG A 56 18.77 14.12 15.15
N GLY A 57 18.95 15.24 14.45
CA GLY A 57 17.93 16.28 14.23
C GLY A 57 16.81 15.84 13.30
N TYR A 58 16.08 14.77 13.65
CA TYR A 58 14.99 14.24 12.83
C TYR A 58 13.71 15.08 12.96
N GLY A 59 12.87 15.02 11.93
CA GLY A 59 11.52 15.62 11.93
C GLY A 59 10.65 15.18 13.11
N SER A 60 10.81 13.93 13.59
CA SER A 60 10.10 13.44 14.78
C SER A 60 10.61 14.00 16.10
N VAL A 61 11.85 14.51 16.13
CA VAL A 61 12.50 15.05 17.33
C VAL A 61 12.29 16.55 17.42
N LEU A 62 12.39 17.26 16.28
CA LEU A 62 12.37 18.72 16.25
C LEU A 62 11.00 19.27 15.85
N ALA A 63 10.51 18.93 14.64
CA ALA A 63 9.31 19.57 14.08
C ALA A 63 8.00 19.01 14.64
N LEU A 64 7.94 17.70 14.90
CA LEU A 64 6.73 17.03 15.40
C LEU A 64 6.22 17.57 16.75
N PRO A 65 7.06 17.78 17.79
CA PRO A 65 6.59 18.36 19.05
C PRO A 65 5.92 19.73 18.86
N VAL A 66 6.52 20.61 18.06
CA VAL A 66 5.95 21.94 17.75
C VAL A 66 4.61 21.80 17.02
N TRP A 67 4.51 20.89 16.05
CA TRP A 67 3.25 20.62 15.36
C TRP A 67 2.17 20.14 16.34
N VAL A 68 2.52 19.28 17.31
CA VAL A 68 1.57 18.82 18.34
C VAL A 68 1.07 19.98 19.19
N ASP A 69 1.95 20.90 19.59
CA ASP A 69 1.56 22.07 20.39
C ASP A 69 0.62 23.00 19.63
N VAL A 70 0.86 23.21 18.34
CA VAL A 70 -0.05 23.96 17.45
C VAL A 70 -1.42 23.29 17.41
N MET A 71 -1.47 21.98 17.16
CA MET A 71 -2.74 21.26 17.00
C MET A 71 -3.52 21.12 18.32
N LYS A 72 -2.83 20.94 19.45
CA LYS A 72 -3.46 20.98 20.80
C LYS A 72 -4.01 22.36 21.10
N THR A 73 -3.31 23.41 20.70
CA THR A 73 -3.80 24.79 20.87
C THR A 73 -5.01 25.05 19.99
N ALA A 74 -4.99 24.61 18.74
CA ALA A 74 -6.13 24.68 17.83
C ALA A 74 -7.38 23.96 18.38
N ASP A 75 -7.22 22.77 18.96
CA ASP A 75 -8.32 22.03 19.63
C ASP A 75 -8.87 22.79 20.84
N ARG A 76 -8.00 23.37 21.68
CA ARG A 76 -8.41 24.17 22.84
C ARG A 76 -9.18 25.42 22.46
N LEU A 77 -8.86 26.05 21.33
CA LEU A 77 -9.58 27.22 20.82
C LEU A 77 -11.01 26.91 20.36
N ARG A 78 -11.38 25.63 20.22
CA ARG A 78 -12.72 25.16 19.78
C ARG A 78 -13.19 25.71 18.43
N ARG A 79 -12.30 26.34 17.65
CA ARG A 79 -12.59 26.80 16.28
C ARG A 79 -12.48 25.69 15.24
N TYR A 80 -11.72 24.64 15.54
CA TYR A 80 -11.48 23.52 14.64
C TYR A 80 -12.08 22.25 15.24
N ASN A 81 -12.98 21.59 14.50
CA ASN A 81 -13.58 20.34 14.91
C ASN A 81 -12.86 19.16 14.26
N PHE A 82 -12.01 18.48 15.02
CA PHE A 82 -11.26 17.30 14.58
C PHE A 82 -12.15 16.04 14.61
N ARG A 83 -12.91 15.87 13.54
CA ARG A 83 -13.76 14.70 13.27
C ARG A 83 -12.91 13.53 12.77
N ASP A 84 -13.52 12.35 12.81
CA ASP A 84 -12.89 11.14 12.24
C ASP A 84 -12.58 11.31 10.76
N LEU A 85 -11.43 10.79 10.36
CA LEU A 85 -10.99 10.79 8.97
C LEU A 85 -11.64 9.61 8.28
N SER A 86 -12.69 9.88 7.51
CA SER A 86 -13.32 8.87 6.66
C SER A 86 -12.68 8.88 5.27
N PRO A 87 -12.40 7.70 4.68
CA PRO A 87 -11.95 7.64 3.30
C PRO A 87 -13.03 8.24 2.38
N PRO A 88 -12.65 9.01 1.35
CA PRO A 88 -13.61 9.64 0.45
C PRO A 88 -14.27 8.61 -0.50
N ALA A 89 -13.60 7.48 -0.74
CA ALA A 89 -14.06 6.42 -1.63
C ALA A 89 -14.51 5.18 -0.84
N GLU A 90 -15.51 4.49 -1.38
CA GLU A 90 -15.87 3.15 -0.94
C GLU A 90 -14.64 2.23 -1.12
N LEU A 91 -14.21 1.59 -0.04
CA LEU A 91 -13.08 0.69 -0.06
C LEU A 91 -13.54 -0.74 -0.35
N GLN A 92 -12.97 -1.34 -1.39
CA GLN A 92 -13.16 -2.75 -1.73
C GLN A 92 -12.08 -3.61 -1.07
N GLU A 93 -12.50 -4.73 -0.46
CA GLU A 93 -11.57 -5.73 0.04
C GLU A 93 -10.97 -6.52 -1.14
N CYS A 94 -9.65 -6.57 -1.19
CA CYS A 94 -8.89 -7.26 -2.23
C CYS A 94 -7.77 -8.09 -1.61
N ARG A 95 -7.57 -9.31 -2.13
CA ARG A 95 -6.36 -10.09 -1.89
C ARG A 95 -5.29 -9.67 -2.90
N LEU A 96 -4.21 -9.04 -2.45
CA LEU A 96 -3.18 -8.44 -3.30
C LEU A 96 -1.83 -9.13 -3.12
N CYS A 97 -0.98 -9.08 -4.15
CA CYS A 97 0.42 -9.46 -4.06
C CYS A 97 1.29 -8.26 -3.66
N ARG A 98 2.15 -8.41 -2.65
CA ARG A 98 3.06 -7.35 -2.17
C ARG A 98 4.00 -6.80 -3.24
N TYR A 99 4.34 -7.61 -4.24
CA TYR A 99 5.32 -7.23 -5.25
C TYR A 99 4.70 -6.65 -6.51
N SER A 100 3.58 -7.19 -6.97
CA SER A 100 2.97 -6.74 -8.22
C SER A 100 1.78 -5.82 -8.01
N THR A 101 1.29 -5.65 -6.76
CA THR A 101 0.09 -4.89 -6.39
C THR A 101 -1.23 -5.30 -7.08
N LYS A 102 -1.18 -6.32 -7.94
CA LYS A 102 -2.29 -7.00 -8.61
C LYS A 102 -2.92 -8.08 -7.72
N ARG A 103 -4.04 -8.67 -8.18
CA ARG A 103 -4.75 -9.73 -7.45
C ARG A 103 -3.83 -10.92 -7.18
N ALA A 104 -3.79 -11.34 -5.92
CA ALA A 104 -2.97 -12.46 -5.52
C ALA A 104 -3.44 -13.76 -6.17
N THR A 105 -2.51 -14.65 -6.44
CA THR A 105 -2.77 -16.03 -6.87
C THR A 105 -2.43 -16.98 -5.71
N PRO A 106 -2.80 -18.27 -5.79
CA PRO A 106 -2.24 -19.34 -4.96
C PRO A 106 -0.70 -19.38 -4.95
N GLY A 107 -0.04 -18.91 -6.01
CA GLY A 107 1.42 -18.74 -6.03
C GLY A 107 1.89 -17.70 -5.01
N CYS A 108 1.17 -16.57 -4.91
CA CYS A 108 1.44 -15.52 -3.92
C CYS A 108 1.27 -16.04 -2.49
N GLU A 109 0.27 -16.89 -2.23
CA GLU A 109 0.06 -17.50 -0.91
C GLU A 109 1.25 -18.36 -0.50
N ARG A 110 1.70 -19.27 -1.39
CA ARG A 110 2.86 -20.12 -1.14
C ARG A 110 4.14 -19.32 -0.93
N ALA A 111 4.29 -18.23 -1.69
CA ALA A 111 5.42 -17.31 -1.55
C ALA A 111 5.30 -16.39 -0.33
N LYS A 112 4.23 -16.49 0.47
CA LYS A 112 3.93 -15.58 1.60
C LYS A 112 3.93 -14.10 1.18
N ALA A 113 3.53 -13.86 -0.06
CA ALA A 113 3.46 -12.54 -0.71
C ALA A 113 2.04 -11.98 -0.77
N ALA A 114 1.03 -12.80 -0.49
CA ALA A 114 -0.38 -12.40 -0.50
C ALA A 114 -0.78 -11.71 0.82
N TYR A 115 -1.60 -10.66 0.71
CA TYR A 115 -2.17 -9.96 1.86
C TYR A 115 -3.56 -9.38 1.52
N ASN A 116 -4.41 -9.18 2.53
CA ASN A 116 -5.69 -8.48 2.36
C ASN A 116 -5.44 -6.98 2.52
N ASP A 117 -6.04 -6.18 1.65
CA ASP A 117 -6.09 -4.74 1.80
C ASP A 117 -7.47 -4.20 1.37
N ARG A 118 -7.78 -3.00 1.83
CA ARG A 118 -8.98 -2.25 1.46
C ARG A 118 -8.57 -1.10 0.56
N VAL A 119 -8.78 -1.26 -0.73
CA VAL A 119 -8.37 -0.30 -1.75
C VAL A 119 -9.57 0.49 -2.27
N PRO A 120 -9.43 1.78 -2.61
CA PRO A 120 -10.46 2.51 -3.34
C PRO A 120 -10.89 1.71 -4.58
N ARG A 121 -12.20 1.60 -4.83
CA ARG A 121 -12.76 0.77 -5.91
C ARG A 121 -12.15 1.12 -7.29
N ASP A 122 -11.86 2.39 -7.53
CA ASP A 122 -11.25 2.92 -8.75
C ASP A 122 -9.75 2.61 -8.89
N LEU A 123 -9.07 2.29 -7.79
CA LEU A 123 -7.66 1.88 -7.77
C LEU A 123 -7.49 0.36 -7.57
N ALA A 124 -8.59 -0.39 -7.40
CA ALA A 124 -8.56 -1.82 -7.25
C ALA A 124 -8.18 -2.48 -8.60
N PRO A 125 -7.26 -3.47 -8.62
CA PRO A 125 -6.98 -4.22 -9.84
C PRO A 125 -8.24 -4.87 -10.41
N ALA A 126 -8.35 -4.92 -11.74
CA ALA A 126 -9.50 -5.54 -12.40
C ALA A 126 -9.65 -7.03 -12.00
N PRO A 127 -10.87 -7.63 -12.09
CA PRO A 127 -11.09 -9.02 -11.67
C PRO A 127 -10.15 -10.06 -12.31
N ASP A 128 -9.71 -9.80 -13.54
CA ASP A 128 -8.81 -10.62 -14.34
C ASP A 128 -7.32 -10.21 -14.22
N GLU A 129 -7.03 -9.13 -13.48
CA GLU A 129 -5.67 -8.62 -13.30
C GLU A 129 -4.95 -9.35 -12.16
N PHE A 130 -4.47 -10.55 -12.45
CA PHE A 130 -3.70 -11.38 -11.51
C PHE A 130 -2.20 -11.08 -11.51
N CYS A 131 -1.56 -11.40 -10.39
CA CYS A 131 -0.12 -11.31 -10.21
C CYS A 131 0.64 -12.16 -11.24
N SER A 132 1.51 -11.51 -12.01
CA SER A 132 2.45 -12.15 -12.93
C SER A 132 3.72 -12.70 -12.24
N ASN A 133 4.08 -12.16 -11.08
CA ASN A 133 5.33 -12.53 -10.38
C ASN A 133 5.23 -13.91 -9.71
N HIS A 134 4.02 -14.34 -9.36
CA HIS A 134 3.76 -15.66 -8.79
C HIS A 134 2.64 -16.29 -9.59
N PRO A 135 2.93 -16.87 -10.77
CA PRO A 135 1.88 -17.36 -11.64
C PRO A 135 1.08 -18.46 -10.95
N LEU A 136 -0.17 -18.58 -11.39
CA LEU A 136 -0.96 -19.78 -11.18
C LEU A 136 -0.16 -20.96 -11.75
N ARG A 137 0.44 -21.78 -10.89
CA ARG A 137 0.63 -23.18 -11.27
C ARG A 137 -0.79 -23.70 -11.50
N ALA A 138 -1.04 -24.29 -12.67
CA ALA A 138 -2.20 -25.16 -12.83
C ALA A 138 -2.16 -26.12 -11.63
N LEU A 139 -3.07 -25.94 -10.69
CA LEU A 139 -3.32 -26.98 -9.71
C LEU A 139 -3.83 -28.15 -10.54
N PRO A 140 -3.31 -29.37 -10.35
CA PRO A 140 -4.04 -30.54 -10.81
C PRO A 140 -5.44 -30.41 -10.23
N THR A 141 -6.42 -30.14 -11.09
CA THR A 141 -7.81 -30.20 -10.67
C THR A 141 -8.04 -31.65 -10.29
N ASP A 142 -8.24 -31.95 -9.02
CA ASP A 142 -8.98 -33.13 -8.57
C ASP A 142 -10.47 -33.02 -8.98
N ALA A 143 -10.74 -32.40 -10.13
CA ALA A 143 -12.04 -32.46 -10.76
C ALA A 143 -12.13 -33.88 -11.33
N PRO A 144 -13.15 -34.67 -10.95
CA PRO A 144 -13.39 -35.93 -11.62
C PRO A 144 -13.53 -35.65 -13.12
N ALA A 145 -12.83 -36.45 -13.92
CA ALA A 145 -12.87 -36.36 -15.37
C ALA A 145 -14.34 -36.33 -15.83
N PRO A 146 -14.73 -35.46 -16.79
CA PRO A 146 -16.08 -35.47 -17.31
C PRO A 146 -16.37 -36.88 -17.86
N PRO A 147 -17.47 -37.53 -17.44
CA PRO A 147 -17.81 -38.85 -17.94
C PRO A 147 -18.16 -38.72 -19.42
N GLY A 148 -17.35 -39.32 -20.30
CA GLY A 148 -17.75 -39.52 -21.70
C GLY A 148 -16.77 -39.13 -22.80
N ALA A 149 -15.47 -39.00 -22.56
CA ALA A 149 -14.51 -39.02 -23.66
C ALA A 149 -14.20 -40.48 -24.05
N GLY A 150 -15.06 -41.06 -24.90
CA GLY A 150 -14.77 -42.33 -25.55
C GLY A 150 -13.48 -42.23 -26.40
N PRO A 151 -12.78 -43.34 -26.64
CA PRO A 151 -11.52 -43.33 -27.37
C PRO A 151 -11.73 -42.83 -28.82
N VAL A 152 -10.97 -41.79 -29.18
CA VAL A 152 -10.86 -41.32 -30.56
C VAL A 152 -10.13 -42.39 -31.38
N PRO A 153 -10.71 -42.91 -32.48
CA PRO A 153 -10.06 -43.94 -33.28
C PRO A 153 -8.87 -43.34 -34.04
N THR A 154 -7.70 -43.94 -33.82
CA THR A 154 -6.46 -43.67 -34.55
C THR A 154 -6.42 -44.49 -35.83
N SER A 155 -6.81 -43.89 -36.96
CA SER A 155 -6.21 -44.22 -38.26
C SER A 155 -6.48 -43.14 -39.30
N ARG A 156 -5.42 -42.41 -39.67
CA ARG A 156 -5.30 -41.86 -41.03
C ARG A 156 -3.95 -42.34 -41.55
N GLN A 157 -4.00 -43.38 -42.39
CA GLN A 157 -2.87 -43.73 -43.24
C GLN A 157 -2.56 -42.52 -44.16
N PRO A 158 -1.29 -42.09 -44.29
CA PRO A 158 -0.94 -41.10 -45.29
C PRO A 158 -1.05 -41.70 -46.70
N PRO A 159 -1.41 -40.91 -47.73
CA PRO A 159 -1.55 -41.40 -49.10
C PRO A 159 -0.21 -41.88 -49.66
N ARG A 160 -0.22 -43.05 -50.31
CA ARG A 160 0.90 -43.60 -51.09
C ARG A 160 1.16 -42.70 -52.31
N ALA A 161 2.42 -42.35 -52.54
CA ALA A 161 2.86 -41.68 -53.76
C ALA A 161 2.70 -42.62 -54.97
N VAL A 162 2.21 -42.08 -56.09
CA VAL A 162 2.17 -42.77 -57.40
C VAL A 162 3.39 -42.33 -58.20
N PRO A 163 4.12 -43.23 -58.89
CA PRO A 163 5.21 -42.84 -59.78
C PRO A 163 4.69 -42.05 -60.99
N LEU A 164 5.46 -41.08 -61.45
CA LEU A 164 5.25 -40.40 -62.73
C LEU A 164 5.99 -41.16 -63.83
N ASP A 165 5.32 -41.35 -64.97
CA ASP A 165 5.90 -41.90 -66.20
C ASP A 165 6.93 -40.93 -66.85
#